data_AF-K6Q1C9-F1
#
_entry.id   AF-K6Q1C9-F1
#
_cell.length_a   1.000
_cell.length_b   1.000
_cell.length_c   1.000
_cell.angle_alpha   90.00
_cell.angle_beta   90.00
_cell.angle_gamma   90.00
#
_symmetry.space_group_name_H-M   'P 1'
#
loop_
_entity.id
_entity.type
_entity.pdbx_description
1 polymer ?
#
loop_
_entity_poly.entity_id
_entity_poly.type
_entity_poly.pdbx_seq_one_letter_code
_entity_poly.pdbx_strand_id
1 'polypeptide(L)' 'MQLALASPRVIAEAVEASSFPQLARQYQVWAVPKTVVNDRVALDGAVGDEMLWSAIAQALGIPPA' A
#
# COMPACT_ATOMS: atom_id res chain seq x y z
N MET A 1 -4.40 7.44 -0.10
CA MET A 1 -4.95 8.22 -1.24
C MET A 1 -4.33 9.60 -1.35
N GLN A 2 -4.15 10.33 -0.25
CA GLN A 2 -3.59 11.70 -0.26
C GLN A 2 -2.24 11.82 -0.99
N LEU A 3 -1.34 10.85 -0.81
CA LEU A 3 -0.05 10.82 -1.53
C LEU A 3 -0.19 10.73 -3.06
N ALA A 4 -1.22 10.03 -3.57
CA ALA A 4 -1.50 9.96 -5.01
C ALA A 4 -2.05 11.27 -5.57
N LEU A 5 -2.81 12.02 -4.76
CA LEU A 5 -3.25 13.36 -5.13
C LEU A 5 -2.10 14.38 -5.12
N ALA A 6 -1.14 14.19 -4.23
CA ALA A 6 0.01 15.09 -4.08
C ALA A 6 1.06 14.92 -5.20
N SER A 7 1.11 13.77 -5.88
CA SER A 7 2.12 13.50 -6.90
C SER A 7 1.60 12.56 -7.98
N PRO A 8 1.73 12.92 -9.28
CA PRO A 8 1.35 12.04 -10.39
C PRO A 8 2.26 10.80 -10.51
N ARG A 9 3.35 10.73 -9.74
CA ARG A 9 4.24 9.56 -9.68
C ARG A 9 3.71 8.47 -8.74
N VAL A 10 2.69 8.77 -7.95
CA VAL A 10 2.07 7.82 -7.02
C VAL A 10 0.71 7.45 -7.58
N ILE A 11 0.55 6.19 -7.97
CA ILE A 11 -0.74 5.61 -8.37
C ILE A 11 -1.25 4.80 -7.17
N ALA A 12 -2.50 5.02 -6.79
CA ALA A 12 -3.13 4.28 -5.71
C ALA A 12 -4.53 3.86 -6.14
N GLU A 13 -4.88 2.61 -5.84
CA GLU A 13 -6.18 2.03 -6.16
C GLU A 13 -6.75 1.41 -4.88
N ALA A 14 -8.03 1.67 -4.63
CA ALA A 14 -8.77 1.02 -3.56
C ALA A 14 -9.44 -0.24 -4.13
N VAL A 15 -9.17 -1.40 -3.53
CA VAL A 15 -9.73 -2.67 -3.97
C VAL A 15 -10.66 -3.21 -2.89
N GLU A 16 -11.90 -3.53 -3.27
CA GLU A 16 -12.84 -4.20 -2.38
C GLU A 16 -12.49 -5.70 -2.28
N ALA A 17 -11.85 -6.11 -1.19
CA ALA A 17 -11.29 -7.45 -1.04
C ALA A 17 -12.33 -8.58 -1.22
N SER A 18 -13.58 -8.37 -0.78
CA SER A 18 -14.70 -9.31 -0.95
C SER A 18 -15.04 -9.59 -2.40
N SER A 19 -14.85 -8.61 -3.29
CA SER A 19 -15.12 -8.75 -4.73
C SER A 19 -13.99 -9.44 -5.48
N PHE A 20 -12.78 -9.50 -4.91
CA PHE A 20 -11.58 -10.08 -5.54
C PHE A 20 -10.91 -11.13 -4.63
N PRO A 21 -11.57 -12.25 -4.31
CA PRO A 21 -11.07 -13.22 -3.33
C PRO A 21 -9.75 -13.91 -3.74
N GLN A 22 -9.47 -14.04 -5.04
CA GLN A 22 -8.20 -14.58 -5.53
C GLN A 22 -7.04 -13.62 -5.26
N LEU A 23 -7.25 -12.33 -5.54
CA LEU A 23 -6.29 -11.27 -5.30
C LEU A 23 -6.04 -11.09 -3.79
N ALA A 24 -7.11 -11.10 -2.99
CA ALA A 24 -7.03 -11.06 -1.54
C ALA A 24 -6.19 -12.23 -0.98
N ARG A 25 -6.33 -13.45 -1.53
CA ARG A 25 -5.47 -14.58 -1.17
C ARG A 25 -4.03 -14.40 -1.62
N GLN A 26 -3.80 -13.91 -2.83
CA GLN A 26 -2.45 -13.67 -3.37
C GLN A 26 -1.66 -12.70 -2.48
N TYR A 27 -2.29 -11.62 -2.01
CA TYR A 27 -1.67 -10.66 -1.10
C TYR A 27 -1.86 -10.99 0.39
N GLN A 28 -2.38 -12.19 0.69
CA GLN A 28 -2.62 -12.65 2.06
C GLN A 28 -3.36 -11.61 2.92
N VAL A 29 -4.47 -11.10 2.41
CA VAL A 29 -5.34 -10.15 3.11
C VAL A 29 -6.14 -10.91 4.18
N TRP A 30 -5.71 -10.80 5.43
CA TRP A 30 -6.40 -11.39 6.59
C TRP A 30 -7.27 -10.38 7.34
N ALA A 31 -6.89 -9.11 7.28
CA ALA A 31 -7.61 -7.99 7.87
C ALA A 31 -7.58 -6.80 6.90
N VAL A 32 -8.61 -5.94 6.99
CA VAL A 32 -8.71 -4.71 6.21
C VAL A 32 -8.66 -3.49 7.14
N PRO A 33 -8.11 -2.35 6.69
CA PRO A 33 -7.41 -2.17 5.41
C PRO A 33 -6.03 -2.83 5.40
N LYS A 34 -5.62 -3.34 4.22
CA LYS A 34 -4.23 -3.75 3.92
C LYS A 34 -3.74 -2.92 2.73
N THR A 35 -2.59 -2.28 2.87
CA THR A 35 -1.96 -1.53 1.78
C THR A 35 -0.74 -2.32 1.30
N VAL A 36 -0.63 -2.52 -0.02
CA VAL A 36 0.54 -3.13 -0.65
C VAL A 36 1.18 -2.12 -1.58
N VAL A 37 2.49 -1.95 -1.48
CA VAL A 37 3.28 -0.99 -2.26
C VAL A 37 4.24 -1.76 -3.16
N ASN A 38 4.07 -1.59 -4.48
CA ASN A 38 4.88 -2.20 -5.54
C ASN A 38 5.15 -3.71 -5.33
N ASP A 39 4.17 -4.46 -4.82
CA ASP A 39 4.27 -5.89 -4.49
C ASP A 39 5.42 -6.27 -3.55
N ARG A 40 6.00 -5.29 -2.85
CA ARG A 40 7.22 -5.45 -2.05
C ARG A 40 6.99 -5.22 -0.56
N VAL A 41 6.21 -4.19 -0.22
CA VAL A 41 5.96 -3.78 1.15
C VAL A 41 4.47 -3.87 1.43
N ALA A 42 4.12 -4.46 2.56
CA ALA A 42 2.74 -4.58 3.00
C ALA A 42 2.57 -3.92 4.38
N LEU A 43 1.47 -3.19 4.54
CA LEU A 43 1.07 -2.56 5.79
C LEU A 43 -0.34 -3.02 6.13
N ASP A 44 -0.52 -3.53 7.34
CA ASP A 44 -1.82 -3.93 7.87
C ASP A 44 -2.39 -2.85 8.80
N GLY A 45 -3.69 -2.59 8.68
CA GLY A 45 -4.37 -1.55 9.43
C GLY A 45 -4.26 -0.17 8.81
N ALA A 46 -4.96 0.78 9.43
CA ALA A 46 -4.90 2.18 9.04
C ALA A 46 -3.61 2.82 9.56
N VAL A 47 -2.80 3.37 8.66
CA VAL A 47 -1.54 4.04 8.98
C VAL A 47 -1.55 5.49 8.48
N GLY A 48 -0.73 6.34 9.09
CA GLY A 48 -0.56 7.73 8.67
C GLY A 48 0.35 7.90 7.45
N ASP A 49 0.35 9.11 6.87
CA ASP A 49 1.09 9.44 5.65
C ASP A 49 2.61 9.23 5.77
N GLU A 50 3.21 9.52 6.92
CA GLU A 50 4.64 9.28 7.16
C GLU A 50 5.02 7.81 7.00
N MET A 51 4.18 6.91 7.50
CA MET A 51 4.42 5.48 7.41
C MET A 51 4.22 4.96 5.99
N LEU A 52 3.23 5.51 5.28
CA LEU A 52 3.03 5.24 3.85
C LEU A 52 4.23 5.74 3.02
N TRP A 53 4.75 6.92 3.32
CA TRP A 53 5.94 7.46 2.65
C TRP A 53 7.17 6.58 2.88
N SER A 54 7.40 6.16 4.12
CA SER A 54 8.47 5.22 4.48
C SER A 54 8.35 3.90 3.73
N ALA A 55 7.14 3.35 3.61
CA ALA A 55 6.90 2.13 2.83
C ALA A 55 7.18 2.33 1.32
N ILE A 56 6.84 3.49 0.76
CA ILE A 56 7.19 3.83 -0.63
C ILE A 56 8.72 3.91 -0.80
N ALA A 57 9.42 4.62 0.10
CA ALA A 57 10.88 4.72 0.06
C ALA A 57 11.54 3.33 0.15
N GLN A 58 11.09 2.48 1.09
CA GLN A 58 11.56 1.11 1.23
C GLN A 58 11.29 0.27 -0.03
N ALA A 59 10.09 0.35 -0.61
CA ALA A 59 9.76 -0.39 -1.83
C ALA A 59 10.62 0.03 -3.04
N LEU A 60 11.07 1.28 -3.06
CA LEU A 60 11.98 1.84 -4.06
C LEU A 60 13.47 1.61 -3.74
N GLY A 61 13.81 1.05 -2.58
CA GLY A 61 15.20 0.86 -2.15
C GLY A 61 15.91 2.16 -1.79
N ILE A 62 15.16 3.22 -1.46
CA ILE A 62 15.70 4.48 -0.98
C ILE A 62 15.98 4.31 0.52
N PRO A 63 17.24 4.46 0.97
CA PRO A 63 17.55 4.35 2.39
C PRO A 63 16.81 5.43 3.20
N PRO A 64 16.43 5.14 4.46
CA PRO A 64 15.86 6.17 5.33
C PRO A 64 16.89 7.30 5.50
N ALA A 65 16.39 8.54 5.43
CA ALA A 65 17.19 9.74 5.71
C ALA A 65 17.59 9.81 7.19
#